data_AF-A0A3D5VDE3-F1
#
_entry.id   AF-A0A3D5VDE3-F1
#
_cell.length_a   1.000
_cell.length_b   1.000
_cell.length_c   1.000
_cell.angle_alpha   90.00
_cell.angle_beta   90.00
_cell.angle_gamma   90.00
#
_symmetry.space_group_name_H-M   'P 1'
#
loop_
_entity.id
_entity.type
_entity.pdbx_description
1 polymer ?
#
loop_
_entity_poly.entity_id
_entity_poly.type
_entity_poly.pdbx_seq_one_letter_code
_entity_poly.pdbx_strand_id
1 'polypeptide(L)' 'IDRTIDVHIRNLRDKLGIAGKMIKNVRGVGYKLEQ' A
#
# COMPACT_ATOMS: atom_id res chain seq x y z
N ILE A 1 2.10 -12.47 -9.22
CA ILE A 1 1.76 -11.04 -9.37
C ILE A 1 1.73 -10.29 -8.02
N ASP A 2 1.47 -10.96 -6.89
CA ASP A 2 1.52 -10.36 -5.54
C ASP A 2 2.86 -9.71 -5.12
N ARG A 3 3.99 -10.31 -5.49
CA ARG A 3 5.32 -9.90 -4.98
C ARG A 3 5.78 -8.51 -5.48
N THR A 4 5.23 -8.04 -6.60
CA THR A 4 5.56 -6.74 -7.19
C THR A 4 4.81 -5.59 -6.52
N ILE A 5 3.58 -5.87 -6.05
CA ILE A 5 2.74 -4.86 -5.40
C ILE A 5 3.36 -4.41 -4.08
N ASP A 6 3.96 -5.31 -3.30
CA ASP A 6 4.59 -4.96 -2.02
C ASP A 6 5.72 -3.91 -2.17
N VAL A 7 6.55 -4.03 -3.21
CA VAL A 7 7.61 -3.05 -3.52
C VAL A 7 7.00 -1.71 -3.93
N HIS A 8 5.96 -1.72 -4.75
CA HIS A 8 5.26 -0.50 -5.14
C HIS A 8 4.61 0.18 -3.95
N ILE A 9 3.96 -0.57 -3.06
CA ILE A 9 3.36 -0.04 -1.82
C ILE A 9 4.43 0.50 -0.87
N ARG A 10 5.60 -0.14 -0.79
CA ARG A 10 6.70 0.34 0.06
C ARG A 10 7.26 1.67 -0.45
N ASN A 11 7.54 1.77 -1.75
CA ASN A 11 8.01 3.01 -2.38
C ASN A 11 6.93 4.11 -2.35
N LEU A 12 5.66 3.74 -2.55
CA LEU A 12 4.53 4.66 -2.48
C LEU A 12 4.33 5.18 -1.05
N ARG A 13 4.43 4.31 -0.04
CA ARG A 13 4.37 4.69 1.38
C ARG A 13 5.50 5.63 1.77
N ASP A 14 6.70 5.40 1.25
CA ASP A 14 7.85 6.27 1.47
C ASP A 14 7.62 7.67 0.86
N LYS A 15 7.11 7.73 -0.38
CA LYS A 15 6.75 8.98 -1.06
C LYS A 15 5.56 9.72 -0.43
N LEU A 16 4.57 8.98 0.08
CA LEU A 16 3.38 9.54 0.73
C LEU A 16 3.62 9.92 2.19
N GLY A 17 4.71 9.45 2.80
CA GLY A 17 5.06 9.70 4.19
C GLY A 17 3.92 9.34 5.14
N ILE A 18 3.36 10.36 5.80
CA ILE A 18 2.27 10.23 6.79
C ILE A 18 1.01 9.60 6.18
N ALA A 19 0.72 9.94 4.92
CA ALA A 19 -0.43 9.40 4.20
C ALA A 19 -0.27 7.91 3.85
N GLY A 20 0.95 7.39 3.87
CA GLY A 20 1.20 5.97 3.68
C GLY A 20 0.66 5.08 4.81
N LYS A 21 0.35 5.64 5.99
CA LYS A 21 -0.36 4.93 7.08
C LYS A 21 -1.83 4.66 6.77
N MET A 22 -2.41 5.35 5.79
CA MET A 22 -3.79 5.14 5.34
C MET A 22 -3.93 3.95 4.38
N ILE A 23 -2.82 3.37 3.90
CA ILE A 23 -2.85 2.16 3.08
C ILE A 23 -3.19 0.97 3.97
N LYS A 24 -4.41 0.43 3.83
CA LYS A 24 -4.81 -0.81 4.50
C LYS A 24 -4.67 -2.02 3.59
N ASN A 25 -4.16 -3.09 4.18
CA ASN A 25 -4.15 -4.42 3.59
C ASN A 25 -5.55 -5.03 3.68
N VAL A 26 -6.18 -5.28 2.53
CA VAL A 26 -7.48 -5.94 2.42
C VAL A 26 -7.24 -7.40 2.02
N ARG A 27 -7.42 -8.31 2.99
CA ARG A 27 -7.26 -9.75 2.76
C ARG A 27 -8.21 -10.23 1.66
N GLY A 28 -7.65 -10.86 0.62
CA GLY A 28 -8.40 -11.46 -0.50
C GLY A 28 -8.61 -10.54 -1.71
N VAL A 29 -8.21 -9.26 -1.64
CA VAL A 29 -8.39 -8.30 -2.75
C VAL A 29 -7.11 -7.52 -3.06
N GLY A 30 -6.31 -7.14 -2.06
CA GLY A 30 -5.06 -6.40 -2.24
C GLY A 30 -4.91 -5.24 -1.25
N TYR A 31 -4.42 -4.10 -1.74
CA TYR A 31 -4.13 -2.91 -0.93
C TYR A 31 -5.13 -1.80 -1.27
N LYS A 32 -5.76 -1.20 -0.26
CA LYS A 32 -6.74 -0.12 -0.45
C LYS A 32 -6.25 1.14 0.26
N LEU A 33 -6.27 2.27 -0.44
CA LEU A 33 -6.08 3.60 0.12
C LEU A 33 -7.43 4.07 0.63
N GLU A 34 -7.60 4.19 1.94
CA GLU A 34 -8.83 4.66 2.56
C GLU A 34 -8.51 5.89 3.39
N GLN A 35 -9.18 7.01 3.10
CA GLN A 35 -9.07 8.29 3.83
C GLN A 35 -9.95 8.25 5.08
#